data_AF-A0A2G9NDE7-F1
#
_entry.id   AF-A0A2G9NDE7-F1
#
_cell.length_a   1.000
_cell.length_b   1.000
_cell.length_c   1.000
_cell.angle_alpha   90.00
_cell.angle_beta   90.00
_cell.angle_gamma   90.00
#
_symmetry.space_group_name_H-M   'P 1'
#
loop_
_entity.id
_entity.type
_entity.pdbx_description
1 polymer ?
#
loop_
_entity_poly.entity_id
_entity_poly.type
_entity_poly.pdbx_seq_one_letter_code
_entity_poly.pdbx_strand_id
1 'polypeptide(L)'
;MVWGRKKSGSVYFLRSTRANGAKQTYTGSTIRKVSTRLGEHKMSIGTKKSWVGRGTSVRLIGSFPSKNPRKAEATIKRRRRERFGY
;
A
#
# COMPACT_ATOMS: atom_id res chain seq x y z
N MET A 1 -15.86 -14.11 23.76
CA MET A 1 -15.90 -12.97 22.82
C MET A 1 -14.77 -12.01 23.16
N VAL A 2 -13.71 -11.91 22.33
CA VAL A 2 -12.62 -10.94 22.58
C VAL A 2 -12.92 -9.66 21.81
N TRP A 3 -13.56 -8.70 22.49
CA TRP A 3 -13.69 -7.34 22.02
C TRP A 3 -12.31 -6.65 22.07
N GLY A 4 -11.84 -6.07 20.96
CA GLY A 4 -10.94 -4.92 21.04
C GLY A 4 -9.43 -5.09 20.77
N ARG A 5 -8.87 -6.26 20.45
CA ARG A 5 -7.48 -6.30 19.95
C ARG A 5 -7.45 -5.88 18.48
N LYS A 6 -7.11 -4.62 18.21
CA LYS A 6 -6.79 -4.15 16.85
C LYS A 6 -5.79 -5.12 16.24
N LYS A 7 -6.18 -5.76 15.13
CA LYS A 7 -5.33 -6.74 14.45
C LYS A 7 -4.03 -6.04 14.05
N SER A 8 -2.94 -6.43 14.70
CA SER A 8 -1.60 -6.06 14.28
C SER A 8 -1.42 -6.47 12.82
N GLY A 9 -0.78 -5.61 12.06
CA GLY A 9 -0.51 -5.84 10.65
C GLY A 9 0.73 -5.09 10.24
N SER A 10 0.80 -4.74 8.97
CA SER A 10 1.95 -4.03 8.41
C SER A 10 1.48 -2.92 7.49
N VAL A 11 2.21 -1.82 7.53
CA VAL A 11 2.14 -0.80 6.49
C VAL A 11 3.27 -1.08 5.51
N TYR A 12 2.99 -0.97 4.22
CA TYR A 12 3.93 -1.22 3.16
C TYR A 12 3.91 -0.11 2.11
N PHE A 13 5.05 0.06 1.46
CA PHE A 13 5.27 1.02 0.40
C PHE A 13 5.58 0.27 -0.88
N LEU A 14 4.81 0.53 -1.93
CA LEU A 14 5.04 -0.02 -3.25
C LEU A 14 5.48 1.09 -4.19
N ARG A 15 6.39 0.77 -5.10
CA ARG A 15 6.69 1.57 -6.28
C ARG A 15 5.92 0.98 -7.45
N SER A 16 4.99 1.72 -8.01
CA SER A 16 4.29 1.36 -9.23
C SER A 16 4.84 2.17 -10.39
N THR A 17 5.18 1.50 -11.49
CA THR A 17 5.53 2.15 -12.76
C THR A 17 4.26 2.24 -13.60
N ARG A 18 3.97 3.41 -14.16
CA ARG A 18 2.82 3.66 -15.02
C ARG A 18 3.14 3.36 -16.48
N ALA A 19 2.11 3.27 -17.31
CA ALA A 19 2.25 3.09 -18.75
C ALA A 19 3.07 4.23 -19.40
N ASN A 20 2.98 5.45 -18.88
CA ASN A 20 3.79 6.60 -19.31
C ASN A 20 5.21 6.62 -18.68
N GLY A 21 5.67 5.54 -18.06
CA GLY A 21 6.97 5.46 -17.39
C GLY A 21 7.05 6.17 -16.02
N ALA A 22 6.01 6.90 -15.61
CA ALA A 22 6.01 7.60 -14.33
C ALA A 22 6.08 6.61 -13.15
N LYS A 23 7.00 6.87 -12.21
CA LYS A 23 7.18 6.08 -10.99
C LYS A 23 6.39 6.73 -9.87
N GLN A 24 5.38 6.03 -9.36
CA GLN A 24 4.54 6.52 -8.27
C GLN A 24 4.63 5.63 -7.04
N THR A 25 4.83 6.24 -5.89
CA THR A 25 4.83 5.54 -4.60
C THR A 25 3.39 5.38 -4.10
N TYR A 26 3.01 4.15 -3.79
CA TYR A 26 1.76 3.76 -3.17
C TYR A 26 2.01 3.32 -1.73
N THR A 27 1.16 3.80 -0.81
CA THR A 27 1.17 3.35 0.57
C THR A 27 -0.12 2.59 0.84
N GLY A 28 0.02 1.38 1.36
CA GLY A 28 -1.09 0.54 1.76
C GLY A 28 -0.82 -0.15 3.10
N SER A 29 -1.88 -0.66 3.70
CA SER A 29 -1.83 -1.46 4.92
C SER A 29 -2.41 -2.85 4.66
N THR A 30 -1.97 -3.81 5.46
CA THR A 30 -2.53 -5.15 5.47
C THR A 30 -2.51 -5.72 6.87
N ILE A 31 -3.52 -6.50 7.21
CA ILE A 31 -3.54 -7.36 8.41
C ILE A 31 -2.99 -8.76 8.13
N ARG A 32 -2.84 -9.11 6.84
CA ARG A 32 -2.24 -10.35 6.37
C ARG A 32 -0.75 -10.13 6.11
N LYS A 33 -0.04 -11.18 5.67
CA LYS A 33 1.35 -11.06 5.21
C LYS A 33 1.46 -10.08 4.04
N VAL A 34 2.49 -9.23 4.06
CA VAL A 34 2.77 -8.24 2.99
C VAL A 34 2.97 -8.93 1.64
N SER A 35 3.67 -10.06 1.62
CA SER A 35 3.94 -10.83 0.39
C SER A 35 2.66 -11.31 -0.29
N THR A 36 1.66 -11.76 0.48
CA THR A 36 0.35 -12.16 -0.06
C THR A 36 -0.32 -10.98 -0.74
N ARG A 37 -0.35 -9.81 -0.08
CA ARG A 37 -0.97 -8.61 -0.64
C ARG A 37 -0.21 -8.09 -1.86
N LEU A 38 1.12 -8.21 -1.88
CA LEU A 38 1.96 -7.89 -3.03
C LEU A 38 1.65 -8.80 -4.23
N GLY A 39 1.44 -10.10 -4.01
CA GLY A 39 1.03 -11.04 -5.04
C GLY A 39 -0.30 -10.64 -5.69
N GLU A 40 -1.30 -10.29 -4.89
CA GLU A 40 -2.60 -9.78 -5.37
C GLU A 40 -2.43 -8.49 -6.20
N HIS A 41 -1.55 -7.58 -5.79
CA HIS A 41 -1.23 -6.37 -6.55
C HIS A 41 -0.58 -6.67 -7.90
N LYS A 42 0.34 -7.63 -7.96
CA LYS A 42 0.97 -8.08 -9.21
C LYS A 42 -0.05 -8.70 -10.16
N MET A 43 -0.95 -9.54 -9.65
CA MET A 43 -2.03 -10.14 -10.45
C MET A 43 -3.04 -9.10 -10.96
N SER A 44 -3.14 -7.94 -10.30
CA SER A 44 -4.03 -6.85 -10.73
C SER A 44 -3.40 -5.95 -11.82
N ILE A 45 -2.11 -6.06 -12.12
CA ILE A 45 -1.44 -5.31 -13.20
C ILE A 45 -2.17 -5.56 -14.52
N GLY A 46 -2.44 -4.49 -15.28
CA GLY A 46 -3.13 -4.58 -16.57
C GLY A 46 -4.66 -4.63 -16.48
N THR A 47 -5.24 -5.00 -15.32
CA THR A 47 -6.71 -5.05 -15.16
C THR A 47 -7.37 -3.67 -15.07
N LYS A 48 -6.59 -2.61 -14.81
CA LYS A 48 -7.06 -1.21 -14.58
C LYS A 48 -8.12 -1.02 -13.46
N LYS A 49 -8.53 -2.10 -12.77
CA LYS A 49 -9.52 -2.11 -11.67
C LYS A 49 -8.98 -1.53 -10.36
N SER A 50 -7.67 -1.50 -10.17
CA SER A 50 -7.04 -0.99 -8.95
C SER A 50 -6.03 0.10 -9.27
N TRP A 51 -5.70 0.95 -8.28
CA TRP A 51 -4.69 1.99 -8.45
C TRP A 51 -3.35 1.40 -8.89
N VAL A 52 -2.94 0.25 -8.36
CA VAL A 52 -1.72 -0.46 -8.80
C VAL A 52 -1.93 -1.13 -10.16
N GLY A 53 -3.12 -1.65 -10.43
CA GLY A 53 -3.48 -2.31 -11.69
C GLY A 53 -3.50 -1.41 -12.92
N ARG A 54 -3.51 -0.08 -12.73
CA ARG A 54 -3.27 0.92 -13.80
C ARG A 54 -1.79 1.06 -14.17
N GLY A 55 -0.88 0.43 -13.42
CA GLY A 55 0.56 0.39 -13.71
C GLY A 55 0.94 -0.79 -14.61
N THR A 56 2.21 -0.82 -14.99
CA THR A 56 2.87 -1.90 -15.75
C THR A 56 3.73 -2.78 -14.86
N SER A 57 4.24 -2.25 -13.74
CA SER A 57 4.99 -3.02 -12.75
C SER A 57 4.76 -2.49 -11.35
N VAL A 58 4.93 -3.37 -10.36
CA VAL A 58 4.91 -3.01 -8.94
C VAL A 58 6.02 -3.72 -8.19
N ARG A 59 6.73 -2.98 -7.34
CA ARG A 59 7.79 -3.50 -6.47
C ARG A 59 7.60 -3.01 -5.05
N LEU A 60 7.84 -3.90 -4.08
CA LEU A 60 7.90 -3.53 -2.66
C LEU A 60 9.16 -2.72 -2.40
N ILE A 61 9.00 -1.52 -1.83
CA ILE A 61 10.09 -0.64 -1.41
C ILE A 61 10.46 -0.97 0.04
N GLY A 62 9.45 -1.19 0.89
CA GLY A 62 9.65 -1.51 2.29
C GLY A 62 8.34 -1.73 3.00
N SER A 63 8.42 -2.29 4.19
CA SER A 63 7.27 -2.50 5.07
C SER A 63 7.69 -2.48 6.52
N PHE A 64 6.79 -2.05 7.40
CA PHE A 64 7.01 -2.07 8.83
C PHE A 64 5.76 -2.57 9.58
N PRO A 65 5.94 -3.30 10.69
CA PRO A 65 4.83 -3.76 11.51
C PRO A 65 4.16 -2.59 12.25
N SER A 66 2.85 -2.67 12.43
CA SER A 66 2.08 -1.69 13.20
C SER A 66 0.93 -2.37 13.93
N LYS A 67 0.73 -1.98 15.19
CA LYS A 67 -0.43 -2.40 16.01
C LYS A 67 -1.75 -1.80 15.49
N ASN A 68 -1.69 -0.72 14.72
CA ASN A 68 -2.84 -0.09 14.08
C ASN A 68 -2.49 0.39 12.66
N PRO A 69 -2.36 -0.55 11.71
CA PRO A 69 -1.80 -0.25 10.40
C PRO A 69 -2.70 0.67 9.56
N ARG A 70 -4.03 0.65 9.76
CA ARG A 70 -4.97 1.59 9.12
C ARG A 70 -4.72 3.04 9.56
N LYS A 71 -4.56 3.28 10.87
CA LYS A 71 -4.26 4.63 11.38
C LYS A 71 -2.88 5.12 10.92
N ALA A 72 -1.89 4.22 10.90
CA ALA A 72 -0.54 4.53 10.42
C ALA A 72 -0.55 4.91 8.92
N GLU A 73 -1.25 4.14 8.08
CA GLU A 73 -1.41 4.46 6.65
C GLU A 73 -2.07 5.83 6.45
N ALA A 74 -3.18 6.10 7.14
CA ALA A 74 -3.87 7.38 7.06
C ALA A 74 -2.97 8.55 7.47
N THR A 75 -2.19 8.37 8.53
CA THR A 75 -1.23 9.39 9.00
C THR A 75 -0.15 9.67 7.96
N ILE A 76 0.40 8.64 7.33
CA ILE A 76 1.41 8.79 6.27
C ILE A 76 0.81 9.53 5.06
N LYS A 77 -0.39 9.13 4.63
CA LYS A 77 -1.09 9.78 3.52
C LYS A 77 -1.38 11.25 3.82
N ARG A 78 -1.84 11.57 5.03
CA ARG A 78 -2.09 12.94 5.47
C ARG A 78 -0.81 13.77 5.46
N ARG A 79 0.27 13.29 6.10
CA ARG A 79 1.57 13.99 6.10
C ARG A 79 2.12 14.20 4.70
N ARG A 80 1.93 13.24 3.80
CA ARG A 80 2.35 13.37 2.41
C ARG A 80 1.54 14.44 1.67
N ARG A 81 0.24 14.51 1.90
CA ARG A 81 -0.61 15.60 1.36
C ARG A 81 -0.17 16.95 1.90
N GLU A 82 0.01 17.08 3.21
CA GLU A 82 0.44 18.32 3.87
C GLU A 82 1.81 18.80 3.35
N ARG A 83 2.73 17.87 3.06
CA ARG A 83 4.09 18.18 2.62
C ARG A 83 4.23 18.44 1.12
N PHE A 84 3.38 17.84 0.28
CA PHE A 84 3.55 17.84 -1.18
C PHE A 84 2.32 18.33 -1.97
N GLY A 85 1.24 18.76 -1.31
CA GLY A 85 0.15 19.52 -1.95
C GLY A 85 -0.70 18.77 -3.00
N TYR A 86 -0.92 17.46 -2.84
CA TYR A 86 -1.85 16.66 -3.69
C TYR A 86 -3.07 16.13 -2.93
#